data_AF-A0A5A7Q2J6-F1
#
_entry.id   AF-A0A5A7Q2J6-F1
#
_cell.length_a   1.000
_cell.length_b   1.000
_cell.length_c   1.000
_cell.angle_alpha   90.00
_cell.angle_beta   90.00
_cell.angle_gamma   90.00
#
_symmetry.space_group_name_H-M   'P 1'
#
loop_
_entity.id
_entity.type
_entity.pdbx_description
1 polymer ?
#
loop_
_entity_poly.entity_id
_entity_poly.type
_entity_poly.pdbx_seq_one_letter_code
_entity_poly.pdbx_strand_id
1 'polypeptide(L)'
;MVDNDVMKKVCGFTFSGTRSKALDFDAKKSWAELSPHTTWDSAGMSNGLIEDLATAVVHRFICYNVTSKKEANKVSEVELFLLWAMRAGVRWEEPVGVSNQRSS
;
A
#
# COMPACT_ATOMS: atom_id res chain seq x y z
N MET A 1 -1.37 -9.60 10.17
CA MET A 1 -2.01 -8.40 10.75
C MET A 1 -1.08 -7.23 10.42
N VAL A 2 -1.59 -6.12 9.91
CA VAL A 2 -0.78 -4.94 9.54
C VAL A 2 -0.53 -4.12 10.80
N ASP A 3 0.72 -3.73 11.06
CA ASP A 3 1.05 -2.82 12.15
C ASP A 3 0.71 -1.37 11.75
N ASN A 4 -0.38 -0.86 12.33
CA ASN A 4 -0.90 0.47 12.01
C ASN A 4 0.01 1.60 12.50
N ASP A 5 0.74 1.41 13.60
CA ASP A 5 1.60 2.44 14.17
C ASP A 5 2.87 2.59 13.33
N VAL A 6 3.45 1.48 12.88
CA VAL A 6 4.58 1.48 11.95
C VAL A 6 4.18 2.10 10.61
N MET A 7 2.99 1.78 10.09
CA MET A 7 2.49 2.36 8.84
C MET A 7 2.29 3.86 8.91
N LYS A 8 1.74 4.36 10.02
CA LYS A 8 1.61 5.79 10.24
C LYS A 8 2.97 6.46 10.34
N LYS A 9 3.90 5.88 11.11
CA LYS A 9 5.21 6.48 11.40
C LYS A 9 6.16 6.48 10.21
N VAL A 10 6.21 5.38 9.46
CA VAL A 10 7.17 5.21 8.35
C VAL A 10 6.60 5.71 7.03
N CYS A 11 5.31 5.47 6.80
CA CYS A 11 4.71 5.67 5.48
C CYS A 11 3.68 6.81 5.47
N GLY A 12 3.38 7.43 6.62
CA GLY A 12 2.35 8.48 6.73
C GLY A 12 0.92 7.98 6.54
N PHE A 13 0.69 6.66 6.48
CA PHE A 13 -0.64 6.10 6.25
C PHE A 13 -1.42 6.00 7.56
N THR A 14 -2.56 6.70 7.65
CA THR A 14 -3.56 6.48 8.68
C THR A 14 -4.64 5.53 8.16
N PHE A 15 -4.74 4.33 8.74
CA PHE A 15 -5.85 3.40 8.48
C PHE A 15 -7.18 3.82 9.15
N SER A 16 -7.31 5.08 9.57
CA SER A 16 -8.55 5.61 10.16
C SER A 16 -9.62 5.78 9.09
N GLY A 17 -10.65 4.94 9.13
CA GLY A 17 -11.78 4.97 8.21
C GLY A 17 -12.27 3.57 7.83
N THR A 18 -13.44 3.49 7.21
CA THR A 18 -13.92 2.24 6.62
C THR A 18 -12.95 1.82 5.51
N ARG A 19 -12.60 0.53 5.39
CA ARG A 19 -11.82 -0.02 4.27
C ARG A 19 -12.59 0.13 2.94
N SER A 20 -12.80 1.33 2.43
CA SER A 20 -13.11 1.49 1.02
C SER A 20 -11.80 1.30 0.30
N LYS A 21 -11.72 0.28 -0.59
CA LYS A 21 -10.72 0.30 -1.67
C LYS A 21 -10.67 1.72 -2.20
N ALA A 22 -9.49 2.33 -2.27
CA ALA A 22 -9.36 3.58 -3.01
C ALA A 22 -10.01 3.33 -4.37
N LEU A 23 -10.95 4.18 -4.80
CA LEU A 23 -11.79 3.95 -5.97
C LEU A 23 -10.97 3.62 -7.24
N ASP A 24 -9.70 4.05 -7.25
CA ASP A 24 -8.80 3.95 -8.39
C ASP A 24 -7.82 2.77 -8.32
N PHE A 25 -7.81 1.97 -7.23
CA PHE A 25 -6.89 0.84 -7.14
C PHE A 25 -7.33 -0.35 -8.00
N ASP A 26 -6.58 -0.59 -9.06
CA ASP A 26 -6.68 -1.79 -9.90
C ASP A 26 -5.37 -2.58 -9.79
N ALA A 27 -5.46 -3.81 -9.26
CA ALA A 27 -4.29 -4.65 -9.05
C ALA A 27 -3.59 -5.05 -10.37
N LYS A 28 -4.34 -5.27 -11.46
CA LYS A 28 -3.75 -5.65 -12.75
C LYS A 28 -2.99 -4.47 -13.36
N LYS A 29 -3.59 -3.28 -13.34
CA LYS A 29 -2.93 -2.05 -13.83
C LYS A 29 -1.72 -1.71 -12.98
N SER A 30 -1.87 -1.73 -11.66
CA SER A 30 -0.78 -1.42 -10.72
C SER A 30 0.38 -2.41 -10.87
N TRP A 31 0.09 -3.69 -11.08
CA TRP A 31 1.14 -4.69 -11.33
C TRP A 31 1.83 -4.49 -12.68
N ALA A 32 1.07 -4.18 -13.74
CA ALA A 32 1.64 -3.93 -15.07
C ALA A 32 2.61 -2.74 -15.08
N GLU A 33 2.47 -1.77 -14.18
CA GLU A 33 3.45 -0.70 -14.00
C GLU A 33 4.75 -1.17 -13.33
N LEU A 34 4.71 -2.22 -12.52
CA LEU A 34 5.87 -2.77 -11.81
C LEU A 34 6.58 -3.87 -12.60
N SER A 35 5.83 -4.58 -13.45
CA SER A 35 6.28 -5.72 -14.24
C SER A 35 5.48 -5.80 -15.55
N PRO A 36 5.82 -4.98 -16.56
CA PRO A 36 5.04 -4.81 -17.79
C PRO A 36 4.84 -6.08 -18.61
N HIS A 37 5.74 -7.05 -18.45
CA HIS A 37 5.77 -8.29 -19.23
C HIS A 37 5.13 -9.49 -18.51
N THR A 38 4.50 -9.27 -17.36
CA THR A 38 3.85 -10.34 -16.58
C THR A 38 2.42 -10.00 -16.23
N THR A 39 1.62 -11.03 -15.93
CA THR A 39 0.20 -10.88 -15.58
C THR A 39 0.02 -11.05 -14.07
N TRP A 40 -0.77 -10.18 -13.45
CA TRP A 40 -1.12 -10.30 -12.04
C TRP A 40 -1.94 -11.57 -11.75
N ASP A 41 -1.54 -12.29 -10.70
CA ASP A 41 -2.28 -13.39 -10.09
C ASP A 41 -2.76 -12.96 -8.70
N SER A 42 -4.03 -13.21 -8.38
CA SER A 42 -4.61 -12.91 -7.05
C SER A 42 -3.99 -13.73 -5.93
N ALA A 43 -3.35 -14.87 -6.23
CA ALA A 43 -2.52 -15.62 -5.29
C ALA A 43 -1.20 -14.90 -4.94
N GLY A 44 -0.89 -13.80 -5.63
CA GLY A 44 0.28 -12.97 -5.44
C GLY A 44 1.44 -13.31 -6.38
N MET A 45 2.21 -12.28 -6.74
CA MET A 45 3.29 -12.37 -7.72
C MET A 45 4.67 -12.39 -7.05
N SER A 46 5.66 -12.97 -7.72
CA SER A 46 7.02 -12.98 -7.18
C SER A 46 7.59 -11.57 -7.10
N ASN A 47 8.18 -11.20 -5.95
CA ASN A 47 8.90 -9.93 -5.77
C ASN A 47 10.05 -9.78 -6.77
N GLY A 48 10.69 -10.90 -7.17
CA GLY A 48 11.76 -10.89 -8.17
C GLY A 48 11.32 -10.46 -9.57
N LEU A 49 10.01 -10.30 -9.81
CA LEU A 49 9.46 -9.80 -11.08
C LEU A 49 9.24 -8.29 -11.08
N ILE A 50 9.41 -7.61 -9.94
CA ILE A 50 9.38 -6.14 -9.89
C ILE A 50 10.67 -5.64 -10.55
N GLU A 51 10.52 -4.90 -11.65
CA GLU A 51 11.66 -4.40 -12.43
C GLU A 51 12.36 -3.21 -11.76
N ASP A 52 11.60 -2.36 -11.08
CA ASP A 52 12.14 -1.25 -10.31
C ASP A 52 12.73 -1.70 -8.96
N LEU A 53 14.05 -1.59 -8.84
CA LEU A 53 14.78 -1.99 -7.64
C LEU A 53 14.32 -1.24 -6.38
N ALA A 54 14.01 0.06 -6.49
CA ALA A 54 13.57 0.84 -5.34
C ALA A 54 12.24 0.29 -4.80
N THR A 55 11.28 0.03 -5.68
CA THR A 55 10.00 -0.59 -5.31
C THR A 55 10.19 -1.99 -4.71
N ALA A 56 11.08 -2.81 -5.25
CA ALA A 56 11.38 -4.14 -4.71
C ALA A 56 11.95 -4.08 -3.28
N VAL A 57 12.81 -3.09 -2.99
CA VAL A 57 13.35 -2.84 -1.65
C VAL A 57 12.24 -2.38 -0.70
N VAL A 58 11.38 -1.45 -1.13
CA VAL A 58 10.24 -0.98 -0.35
C VAL A 58 9.27 -2.12 -0.03
N HIS A 59 9.00 -3.02 -0.99
CA HIS A 59 8.19 -4.22 -0.76
C HIS A 59 8.76 -5.07 0.37
N ARG A 60 10.06 -5.36 0.34
CA ARG A 60 10.72 -6.13 1.42
C ARG A 60 10.63 -5.42 2.75
N PHE A 61 10.83 -4.10 2.76
CA PHE A 61 10.70 -3.31 3.98
C PHE A 61 9.28 -3.45 4.58
N ILE A 62 8.23 -3.31 3.77
CA ILE A 62 6.84 -3.49 4.19
C ILE A 62 6.63 -4.92 4.71
N CYS A 63 7.08 -5.95 3.99
CA CYS A 63 6.92 -7.32 4.43
C CYS A 63 7.49 -7.57 5.82
N TYR A 64 8.73 -7.15 6.07
CA TYR A 64 9.40 -7.43 7.34
C TYR A 64 8.91 -6.54 8.48
N ASN A 65 8.71 -5.24 8.24
CA ASN A 65 8.48 -4.28 9.31
C ASN A 65 7.00 -3.95 9.54
N VAL A 66 6.16 -4.11 8.51
CA VAL A 66 4.74 -3.74 8.58
C VAL A 66 3.85 -4.97 8.71
N THR A 67 4.03 -5.95 7.82
CA THR A 67 3.16 -7.12 7.79
C THR A 67 3.70 -8.29 8.61
N SER A 68 4.90 -8.13 9.19
CA SER A 68 5.62 -9.14 9.99
C SER A 68 5.76 -10.48 9.26
N LYS A 69 5.87 -10.46 7.93
CA LYS A 69 6.12 -11.65 7.13
C LYS A 69 7.56 -12.13 7.33
N LYS A 70 7.71 -13.44 7.52
CA LYS A 70 9.02 -14.10 7.58
C LYS A 70 9.74 -14.12 6.23
N GLU A 71 8.98 -14.11 5.13
CA GLU A 71 9.51 -14.12 3.77
C GLU A 71 8.79 -13.08 2.90
N ALA A 72 9.57 -12.34 2.11
CA ALA A 72 9.11 -11.31 1.18
C ALA A 72 9.23 -11.76 -0.29
N ASN A 73 8.96 -13.05 -0.55
CA ASN A 73 9.08 -13.68 -1.87
C ASN A 73 7.87 -13.39 -2.78
N LYS A 74 6.68 -13.21 -2.19
CA LYS A 74 5.44 -12.89 -2.93
C LYS A 74 4.83 -11.57 -2.48
N VAL A 75 4.40 -10.80 -3.47
CA VAL A 75 3.61 -9.57 -3.34
C VAL A 75 2.14 -9.96 -3.29
N SER A 76 1.48 -9.72 -2.15
CA SER A 76 0.02 -9.89 -2.03
C SER A 76 -0.74 -8.66 -2.54
N GLU A 77 -2.06 -8.78 -2.76
CA GLU A 77 -2.89 -7.63 -3.18
C GLU A 77 -2.81 -6.46 -2.18
N VAL A 78 -2.75 -6.76 -0.88
CA VAL A 78 -2.60 -5.74 0.17
C VAL A 78 -1.26 -5.02 0.05
N GLU A 79 -0.18 -5.75 -0.21
CA GLU A 79 1.14 -5.15 -0.37
C GLU A 79 1.24 -4.36 -1.67
N LEU A 80 0.66 -4.87 -2.75
CA LEU A 80 0.56 -4.15 -4.02
C LEU A 80 -0.23 -2.85 -3.86
N PHE A 81 -1.31 -2.86 -3.10
CA PHE A 81 -2.07 -1.66 -2.76
C PHE A 81 -1.20 -0.63 -2.02
N LEU A 82 -0.40 -1.07 -1.04
CA LEU A 82 0.49 -0.17 -0.31
C LEU A 82 1.57 0.43 -1.22
N LEU A 83 2.17 -0.37 -2.10
CA LEU A 83 3.15 0.10 -3.08
C LEU A 83 2.54 1.10 -4.05
N TRP A 84 1.33 0.82 -4.56
CA TRP A 84 0.58 1.75 -5.40
C TRP A 84 0.31 3.07 -4.69
N ALA A 85 -0.18 3.02 -3.45
CA ALA A 85 -0.51 4.21 -2.68
C ALA A 85 0.72 5.10 -2.41
N MET A 86 1.88 4.48 -2.12
CA MET A 86 3.15 5.20 -1.95
C MET A 86 3.62 5.85 -3.25
N ARG A 87 3.55 5.12 -4.37
CA ARG A 87 3.98 5.60 -5.70
C ARG A 87 3.09 6.71 -6.25
N ALA A 88 1.78 6.60 -6.03
CA ALA A 88 0.80 7.60 -6.43
C ALA A 88 0.88 8.88 -5.57
N GLY A 89 1.69 8.89 -4.51
CA GLY A 89 1.83 10.06 -3.63
C GLY A 89 0.53 10.43 -2.94
N VAL A 90 -0.37 9.46 -2.72
CA VAL A 90 -1.65 9.68 -2.05
C VAL A 90 -1.35 10.06 -0.59
N ARG A 91 -1.23 11.36 -0.33
CA ARG A 91 -1.32 11.89 1.03
C ARG A 91 -2.76 11.65 1.47
N TRP A 92 -2.95 10.78 2.45
CA TRP A 92 -4.22 10.76 3.16
C TRP A 92 -4.32 12.06 3.95
N GLU A 93 -5.01 13.05 3.41
CA GLU A 93 -5.45 14.18 4.22
C GLU A 93 -6.56 13.68 5.14
N GLU A 94 -6.34 13.81 6.44
CA GLU A 94 -7.37 13.61 7.45
C GLU A 94 -8.58 14.47 7.04
N PRO A 95 -9.80 13.90 6.92
CA PRO A 95 -10.97 14.71 6.65
C PRO A 95 -11.08 15.69 7.81
N VAL A 96 -10.82 16.97 7.54
CA VAL A 96 -11.05 18.06 8.50
C VAL A 96 -12.51 17.95 8.90
N GLY A 97 -12.72 17.43 10.09
CA GLY A 97 -14.03 17.32 10.69
C GLY A 97 -14.65 18.70 10.71
N VAL A 98 -15.86 18.79 10.16
CA VAL A 98 -16.81 19.87 10.45
C VAL A 98 -17.14 19.78 11.94
N SER A 99 -16.28 20.32 12.80
CA SER A 99 -16.59 20.57 14.19
C SER A 99 -17.20 21.97 14.31
N ASN A 100 -18.50 22.01 14.07
CA ASN A 100 -19.49 22.76 14.83
C ASN A 100 -18.99 24.01 15.60
N GLN A 101 -19.27 25.21 15.08
CA GLN A 101 -19.45 26.40 15.92
C GLN A 101 -20.95 26.73 15.98
N ARG A 102 -21.64 26.12 16.95
CA ARG A 102 -22.70 26.78 17.70
C ARG A 102 -22.09 27.28 18.99
N SER A 103 -22.09 28.61 19.16
CA SER A 103 -21.93 29.46 20.37
C SER A 103 -21.45 30.80 19.78
N SER A 104 -22.25 31.87 19.71
CA SER A 104 -23.06 32.50 20.75
C SER A 104 -24.37 33.07 20.22
#